data_AF-A0A7X7CBW5-F1
#
_entry.id   AF-A0A7X7CBW5-F1
#
_cell.length_a   1.000
_cell.length_b   1.000
_cell.length_c   1.000
_cell.angle_alpha   90.00
_cell.angle_beta   90.00
_cell.angle_gamma   90.00
#
_symmetry.space_group_name_H-M   'P 1'
#
loop_
_entity.id
_entity.type
_entity.pdbx_description
1 polymer ?
#
loop_
_entity_poly.entity_id
_entity_poly.type
_entity_poly.pdbx_seq_one_letter_code
_entity_poly.pdbx_strand_id
1 'polypeptide(L)'
;DPPPNGDGQENPDLTYRAWDGDPGTWWRSRSYGSPTYGMKSGVGIDVVLQEPALVSEVVLYLNGEGGHVQVLGDPGTVLSEDRLILGEADMGRETVITFPEPVEMTNVVLWFTALPVADSDGKNRVELTELAVR
;
A
#
# COMPACT_ATOMS: atom_id res chain seq x y z
N ASP A 1 1.34 9.34 2.85
CA ASP A 1 -0.11 9.21 2.66
C ASP A 1 -0.51 10.07 1.47
N PRO A 2 -1.35 9.59 0.55
CA PRO A 2 -1.71 10.36 -0.64
C PRO A 2 -2.51 11.60 -0.23
N PRO A 3 -2.38 12.74 -0.96
CA PRO A 3 -3.24 13.90 -0.76
C PRO A 3 -4.73 13.52 -0.92
N PRO A 4 -5.71 14.29 -0.43
CA PRO A 4 -5.62 15.58 0.26
C PRO A 4 -5.43 15.46 1.78
N ASN A 5 -5.67 14.28 2.36
CA ASN A 5 -5.54 14.07 3.81
C ASN A 5 -4.10 13.76 4.22
N GLY A 6 -3.21 13.55 3.25
CA GLY A 6 -1.83 13.22 3.51
C GLY A 6 -0.95 14.39 3.92
N ASP A 7 -0.05 14.16 4.88
CA ASP A 7 0.95 15.15 5.32
C ASP A 7 2.26 15.06 4.51
N GLY A 8 2.39 14.06 3.65
CA GLY A 8 3.53 13.88 2.74
C GLY A 8 4.80 13.39 3.43
N GLN A 9 4.72 12.90 4.67
CA GLN A 9 5.90 12.56 5.45
C GLN A 9 6.13 11.05 5.63
N GLU A 10 5.43 10.22 4.86
CA GLU A 10 5.58 8.76 4.80
C GLU A 10 6.78 8.33 3.94
N ASN A 11 7.93 9.00 4.12
CA ASN A 11 9.16 8.79 3.34
C ASN A 11 8.93 8.77 1.82
N PRO A 12 8.38 9.85 1.23
CA PRO A 12 8.06 9.92 -0.20
C PRO A 12 9.29 9.75 -1.11
N ASP A 13 10.48 10.03 -0.60
CA ASP A 13 11.77 9.85 -1.27
C ASP A 13 12.18 8.37 -1.44
N LEU A 14 11.52 7.45 -0.72
CA LEU A 14 11.81 6.02 -0.77
C LEU A 14 10.78 5.21 -1.57
N THR A 15 9.74 5.84 -2.11
CA THR A 15 8.62 5.13 -2.76
C THR A 15 9.07 4.28 -3.94
N TYR A 16 10.04 4.74 -4.72
CA TYR A 16 10.57 4.00 -5.87
C TYR A 16 11.12 2.61 -5.53
N ARG A 17 11.55 2.41 -4.27
CA ARG A 17 12.07 1.13 -3.78
C ARG A 17 11.02 0.04 -3.67
N ALA A 18 9.75 0.40 -3.66
CA ALA A 18 8.68 -0.59 -3.63
C ALA A 18 8.48 -1.28 -4.98
N TRP A 19 9.19 -0.88 -6.05
CA TRP A 19 9.05 -1.49 -7.38
C TRP A 19 10.34 -1.36 -8.21
N ASP A 20 11.51 -1.34 -7.55
CA ASP A 20 12.80 -1.21 -8.23
C ASP A 20 13.39 -2.56 -8.68
N GLY A 21 12.76 -3.67 -8.29
CA GLY A 21 13.18 -5.03 -8.62
C GLY A 21 14.29 -5.56 -7.71
N ASP A 22 14.67 -4.85 -6.65
CA ASP A 22 15.65 -5.27 -5.66
C ASP A 22 14.99 -5.58 -4.31
N PRO A 23 14.78 -6.88 -3.96
CA PRO A 23 14.16 -7.26 -2.69
C PRO A 23 15.03 -6.92 -1.46
N GLY A 24 16.29 -6.48 -1.66
CA GLY A 24 17.16 -5.97 -0.61
C GLY A 24 16.91 -4.51 -0.25
N THR A 25 16.09 -3.78 -1.02
CA THR A 25 15.62 -2.44 -0.68
C THR A 25 14.13 -2.44 -0.34
N TRP A 26 13.66 -1.36 0.28
CA TRP A 26 12.24 -1.20 0.60
C TRP A 26 11.84 0.26 0.75
N TRP A 27 10.60 0.55 0.40
CA TRP A 27 9.89 1.70 0.95
C TRP A 27 9.51 1.38 2.39
N ARG A 28 9.51 2.39 3.27
CA ARG A 28 8.96 2.25 4.61
C ARG A 28 8.05 3.41 4.94
N SER A 29 6.95 3.13 5.63
CA SER A 29 6.14 4.18 6.25
C SER A 29 6.87 4.77 7.46
N ARG A 30 6.29 5.81 8.06
CA ARG A 30 6.60 6.20 9.43
C ARG A 30 6.26 5.07 10.39
N SER A 31 6.93 5.08 11.53
CA SER A 31 6.56 4.21 12.64
C SER A 31 5.50 4.83 13.53
N TYR A 32 4.56 4.01 13.98
CA TYR A 32 3.49 4.40 14.88
C TYR A 32 3.56 3.61 16.20
N GLY A 33 3.06 4.22 17.28
CA GLY A 33 2.99 3.57 18.59
C GLY A 33 1.93 2.47 18.68
N SER A 34 1.00 2.41 17.73
CA SER A 34 -0.08 1.42 17.60
C SER A 34 -0.14 0.93 16.16
N PRO A 35 -0.55 -0.34 15.90
CA PRO A 35 -0.76 -0.83 14.55
C PRO A 35 -1.93 -0.13 13.85
N THR A 36 -2.91 0.35 14.61
CA THR A 36 -4.02 1.17 14.10
C THR A 36 -3.80 2.64 14.42
N TYR A 37 -4.49 3.49 13.68
CA TYR A 37 -4.37 4.94 13.79
C TYR A 37 -5.56 5.50 14.58
N GLY A 38 -5.32 6.50 15.42
CA GLY A 38 -6.38 7.09 16.24
C GLY A 38 -7.41 7.83 15.39
N MET A 39 -7.07 9.04 14.92
CA MET A 39 -7.96 9.87 14.08
C MET A 39 -7.75 9.69 12.57
N LYS A 40 -6.70 8.97 12.15
CA LYS A 40 -6.51 8.60 10.73
C LYS A 40 -7.21 7.26 10.48
N SER A 41 -7.69 7.02 9.26
CA SER A 41 -8.22 5.73 8.84
C SER A 41 -7.15 4.79 8.26
N GLY A 42 -5.99 5.34 7.88
CA GLY A 42 -4.90 4.60 7.27
C GLY A 42 -3.72 5.47 6.87
N VAL A 43 -2.70 4.82 6.31
CA VAL A 43 -1.67 5.46 5.47
C VAL A 43 -1.61 4.71 4.14
N GLY A 44 -1.09 5.33 3.10
CA GLY A 44 -1.03 4.68 1.80
C GLY A 44 0.05 5.20 0.87
N ILE A 45 0.21 4.46 -0.22
CA ILE A 45 1.03 4.79 -1.38
C ILE A 45 0.14 4.75 -2.63
N ASP A 46 0.30 5.76 -3.48
CA ASP A 46 -0.41 5.87 -4.75
C ASP A 46 0.59 5.58 -5.88
N VAL A 47 0.32 4.54 -6.66
CA VAL A 47 1.21 4.05 -7.72
C VAL A 47 0.53 4.27 -9.06
N VAL A 48 1.03 5.25 -9.80
CA VAL A 48 0.55 5.55 -11.15
C VAL A 48 1.14 4.54 -12.13
N LEU A 49 0.28 3.88 -12.90
CA LEU A 49 0.70 2.94 -13.94
C LEU A 49 1.24 3.72 -15.14
N GLN A 50 2.19 3.12 -15.87
CA GLN A 50 2.79 3.76 -17.05
C GLN A 50 1.75 4.04 -18.15
N GLU A 51 0.77 3.15 -18.27
CA GLU A 51 -0.40 3.27 -19.13
C GLU A 51 -1.60 2.58 -18.45
N PRO A 52 -2.85 2.90 -18.85
CA PRO A 52 -4.02 2.18 -18.35
C PRO A 52 -3.89 0.68 -18.61
N ALA A 53 -4.15 -0.16 -17.61
CA ALA A 53 -4.00 -1.60 -17.69
C ALA A 53 -5.16 -2.33 -17.03
N LEU A 54 -5.47 -3.53 -17.53
CA LEU A 54 -6.35 -4.48 -16.85
C LEU A 54 -5.55 -5.19 -15.76
N VAL A 55 -5.90 -4.94 -14.50
CA VAL A 55 -5.26 -5.53 -13.33
C VAL A 55 -6.15 -6.64 -12.79
N SER A 56 -5.58 -7.83 -12.66
CA SER A 56 -6.18 -9.03 -12.09
C SER A 56 -5.63 -9.35 -10.69
N GLU A 57 -4.42 -8.89 -10.38
CA GLU A 57 -3.74 -9.23 -9.14
C GLU A 57 -2.81 -8.10 -8.68
N VAL A 58 -2.77 -7.88 -7.36
CA VAL A 58 -1.77 -7.07 -6.67
C VAL A 58 -1.03 -7.97 -5.67
N VAL A 59 0.30 -7.98 -5.73
CA VAL A 59 1.15 -8.75 -4.83
C VAL A 59 2.08 -7.82 -4.07
N LEU A 60 2.11 -7.93 -2.75
CA LEU A 60 2.97 -7.18 -1.86
C LEU A 60 3.98 -8.11 -1.18
N TYR A 61 5.23 -7.68 -1.12
CA TYR A 61 6.28 -8.33 -0.35
C TYR A 61 6.72 -7.42 0.80
N LEU A 62 6.68 -7.94 2.02
CA LEU A 62 6.82 -7.16 3.24
C LEU A 62 7.94 -7.71 4.14
N ASN A 63 8.72 -6.80 4.73
CA ASN A 63 9.61 -7.09 5.85
C ASN A 63 8.88 -6.90 7.19
N GLY A 64 7.84 -7.69 7.42
CA GLY A 64 7.06 -7.67 8.64
C GLY A 64 5.85 -8.60 8.57
N GLU A 65 5.12 -8.71 9.68
CA GLU A 65 3.91 -9.52 9.78
C GLU A 65 2.75 -8.79 10.46
N GLY A 66 1.53 -9.18 10.10
CA GLY A 66 0.29 -8.62 10.61
C GLY A 66 -0.12 -7.34 9.88
N GLY A 67 -1.20 -6.71 10.37
CA GLY A 67 -1.79 -5.56 9.71
C GLY A 67 -2.77 -5.94 8.60
N HIS A 68 -3.31 -4.92 7.94
CA HIS A 68 -4.36 -5.05 6.93
C HIS A 68 -4.18 -3.98 5.84
N VAL A 69 -4.42 -4.38 4.59
CA VAL A 69 -4.31 -3.52 3.42
C VAL A 69 -5.57 -3.62 2.55
N GLN A 70 -5.93 -2.50 1.95
CA GLN A 70 -6.97 -2.38 0.95
C GLN A 70 -6.34 -1.87 -0.35
N VAL A 71 -6.76 -2.43 -1.49
CA VAL A 71 -6.52 -1.85 -2.80
C VAL A 71 -7.73 -1.00 -3.16
N LEU A 72 -7.50 0.30 -3.28
CA LEU A 72 -8.54 1.26 -3.62
C LEU A 72 -8.45 1.59 -5.12
N GLY A 73 -9.58 1.48 -5.81
CA GLY A 73 -9.74 1.91 -7.20
C GLY A 73 -9.86 3.43 -7.32
N ASP A 74 -9.97 3.95 -8.54
CA ASP A 74 -10.16 5.38 -8.81
C ASP A 74 -11.65 5.76 -8.93
N PRO A 75 -12.23 6.51 -7.98
CA PRO A 75 -13.41 7.32 -8.23
C PRO A 75 -12.92 8.72 -8.61
N GLY A 76 -12.51 8.88 -9.88
CA GLY A 76 -12.25 10.16 -10.52
C GLY A 76 -11.48 11.20 -9.69
N THR A 77 -10.16 11.27 -9.86
CA THR A 77 -9.28 12.43 -9.59
C THR A 77 -9.21 13.00 -8.17
N VAL A 78 -10.07 12.60 -7.24
CA VAL A 78 -9.98 12.99 -5.82
C VAL A 78 -9.72 11.73 -5.00
N LEU A 79 -8.52 11.65 -4.44
CA LEU A 79 -8.19 10.68 -3.40
C LEU A 79 -9.07 11.03 -2.17
N SER A 80 -9.99 10.16 -1.78
CA SER A 80 -10.85 10.34 -0.60
C SER A 80 -10.92 9.03 0.20
N GLU A 81 -11.37 9.08 1.45
CA GLU A 81 -11.64 7.87 2.25
C GLU A 81 -12.85 7.08 1.71
N ASP A 82 -13.59 7.66 0.74
CA ASP A 82 -14.78 7.09 0.10
C ASP A 82 -14.44 6.31 -1.19
N ARG A 83 -13.17 5.92 -1.40
CA ARG A 83 -12.80 5.14 -2.58
C ARG A 83 -13.44 3.75 -2.55
N LEU A 84 -13.80 3.25 -3.75
CA LEU A 84 -14.25 1.88 -3.90
C LEU A 84 -13.10 0.93 -3.52
N ILE A 85 -13.30 0.14 -2.47
CA ILE A 85 -12.41 -0.97 -2.11
C ILE A 85 -12.59 -2.04 -3.18
N LEU A 86 -11.54 -2.29 -3.95
CA LEU A 86 -11.53 -3.31 -5.00
C LEU A 86 -11.13 -4.68 -4.45
N GLY A 87 -10.31 -4.69 -3.40
CA GLY A 87 -9.88 -5.88 -2.69
C GLY A 87 -9.18 -5.51 -1.39
N GLU A 88 -9.08 -6.47 -0.48
CA GLU A 88 -8.42 -6.30 0.80
C GLU A 88 -7.85 -7.63 1.32
N ALA A 89 -6.86 -7.55 2.20
CA ALA A 89 -6.23 -8.72 2.80
C ALA A 89 -5.57 -8.39 4.14
N ASP A 90 -5.58 -9.38 5.04
CA ASP A 90 -4.61 -9.43 6.13
C ASP A 90 -3.20 -9.61 5.55
N MET A 91 -2.24 -8.88 6.11
CA MET A 91 -0.88 -8.85 5.58
C MET A 91 0.05 -9.87 6.24
N GLY A 92 0.94 -10.42 5.41
CA GLY A 92 2.12 -11.18 5.80
C GLY A 92 3.30 -10.87 4.88
N ARG A 93 4.40 -11.63 4.99
CA ARG A 93 5.61 -11.43 4.16
C ARG A 93 5.34 -11.46 2.66
N GLU A 94 4.33 -12.23 2.26
CA GLU A 94 3.76 -12.21 0.92
C GLU A 94 2.25 -12.04 1.09
N THR A 95 1.68 -11.03 0.45
CA THR A 95 0.25 -10.73 0.48
C THR A 95 -0.25 -10.65 -0.95
N VAL A 96 -1.23 -11.49 -1.30
CA VAL A 96 -1.80 -11.56 -2.65
C VAL A 96 -3.26 -11.12 -2.59
N ILE A 97 -3.63 -10.17 -3.44
CA ILE A 97 -4.99 -9.66 -3.59
C ILE A 97 -5.40 -9.89 -5.04
N THR A 98 -6.36 -10.79 -5.25
CA THR A 98 -6.86 -11.15 -6.58
C THR A 98 -8.23 -10.52 -6.80
N PHE A 99 -8.44 -9.97 -8.00
CA PHE A 99 -9.75 -9.45 -8.41
C PHE A 99 -10.55 -10.54 -9.16
N PRO A 100 -11.84 -10.73 -8.86
CA PRO A 100 -12.66 -11.75 -9.53
C PRO A 100 -12.72 -11.59 -11.06
N GLU A 101 -12.67 -10.34 -11.53
CA GLU A 101 -12.56 -9.97 -12.93
C GLU A 101 -11.46 -8.89 -13.06
N PRO A 102 -10.67 -8.88 -14.15
CA PRO A 102 -9.68 -7.82 -14.35
C PRO A 102 -10.32 -6.43 -14.36
N VAL A 103 -9.75 -5.50 -13.61
CA VAL A 103 -10.24 -4.13 -13.46
C VAL A 103 -9.33 -3.19 -14.24
N GLU A 104 -9.90 -2.35 -15.09
CA GLU A 104 -9.13 -1.30 -15.75
C GLU A 104 -8.72 -0.21 -14.75
N MET A 105 -7.41 0.02 -14.62
CA MET A 105 -6.83 0.97 -13.68
C MET A 105 -5.80 1.87 -14.36
N THR A 106 -5.70 3.11 -13.90
CA THR A 106 -4.62 4.04 -14.23
C THR A 106 -3.66 4.23 -13.05
N ASN A 107 -4.11 3.94 -11.84
CA ASN A 107 -3.32 3.91 -10.63
C ASN A 107 -3.82 2.83 -9.66
N VAL A 108 -2.92 2.39 -8.78
CA VAL A 108 -3.20 1.48 -7.67
C VAL A 108 -2.89 2.22 -6.38
N VAL A 109 -3.90 2.40 -5.52
CA VAL A 109 -3.71 2.95 -4.18
C VAL A 109 -3.70 1.80 -3.19
N LEU A 110 -2.56 1.57 -2.53
CA LEU A 110 -2.48 0.69 -1.37
C LEU A 110 -2.79 1.50 -0.12
N TRP A 111 -3.84 1.11 0.60
CA TRP A 111 -4.29 1.74 1.83
C TRP A 111 -4.17 0.80 3.01
N PHE A 112 -3.20 1.07 3.89
CA PHE A 112 -2.90 0.26 5.06
C PHE A 112 -3.75 0.73 6.25
N THR A 113 -4.83 0.02 6.54
CA THR A 113 -5.73 0.32 7.67
C THR A 113 -5.19 -0.20 9.01
N ALA A 114 -4.27 -1.17 8.97
CA ALA A 114 -3.46 -1.58 10.11
C ALA A 114 -2.02 -1.91 9.67
N LEU A 115 -1.03 -1.51 10.46
CA LEU A 115 0.39 -1.70 10.16
C LEU A 115 0.89 -3.08 10.59
N PRO A 116 1.82 -3.68 9.83
CA PRO A 116 2.59 -4.82 10.30
C PRO A 116 3.58 -4.38 11.39
N VAL A 117 4.07 -5.36 12.13
CA VAL A 117 5.27 -5.22 12.96
C VAL A 117 6.48 -5.46 12.07
N ALA A 118 7.35 -4.45 11.93
CA ALA A 118 8.52 -4.53 11.07
C ALA A 118 9.62 -5.41 11.67
N ASP A 119 10.20 -6.29 10.86
CA ASP A 119 11.25 -7.22 11.29
C ASP A 119 12.55 -6.50 11.71
N SER A 120 12.78 -5.30 11.18
CA SER A 120 14.04 -4.55 11.38
C SER A 120 14.21 -3.93 12.76
N ASP A 121 13.12 -3.56 13.46
CA ASP A 121 13.20 -3.01 14.83
C ASP A 121 11.94 -3.23 15.70
N GLY A 122 10.98 -4.04 15.24
CA GLY A 122 9.77 -4.40 16.00
C GLY A 122 8.74 -3.28 16.14
N LYS A 123 8.85 -2.18 15.38
CA LYS A 123 7.86 -1.10 15.40
C LYS A 123 6.73 -1.35 14.40
N ASN A 124 5.56 -0.76 14.67
CA ASN A 124 4.46 -0.74 13.73
C ASN A 124 4.79 0.20 12.56
N ARG A 125 5.08 -0.35 11.38
CA ARG A 125 5.25 0.37 10.11
C ARG A 125 5.20 -0.62 8.96
N VAL A 126 4.88 -0.13 7.76
CA VAL A 126 5.08 -0.90 6.53
C VAL A 126 6.56 -0.85 6.14
N GLU A 127 7.11 -1.99 5.75
CA GLU A 127 8.38 -2.10 5.02
C GLU A 127 8.11 -2.92 3.75
N LEU A 128 7.77 -2.24 2.65
CA LEU A 128 7.39 -2.83 1.37
C LEU A 128 8.62 -2.96 0.49
N THR A 129 9.07 -4.19 0.27
CA THR A 129 10.22 -4.48 -0.57
C THR A 129 9.83 -4.43 -2.03
N GLU A 130 8.72 -5.07 -2.41
CA GLU A 130 8.26 -5.13 -3.79
C GLU A 130 6.72 -5.11 -3.88
N LEU A 131 6.24 -4.43 -4.91
CA LEU A 131 4.86 -4.37 -5.37
C LEU A 131 4.85 -4.87 -6.82
N ALA A 132 4.08 -5.93 -7.07
CA ALA A 132 3.77 -6.37 -8.41
C ALA A 132 2.28 -6.13 -8.71
N VAL A 133 2.01 -5.58 -9.88
CA VAL A 133 0.67 -5.37 -10.43
C VAL A 133 0.59 -6.19 -11.72
N ARG A 134 -0.41 -7.08 -11.84
CA ARG A 134 -0.53 -8.04 -12.95
C ARG A 134 -1.92 -8.05 -13.56
#